data_AF-A0A9Q0Y375-F1
#
_entry.id   AF-A0A9Q0Y375-F1
#
_cell.length_a   1.000
_cell.length_b   1.000
_cell.length_c   1.000
_cell.angle_alpha   90.00
_cell.angle_beta   90.00
_cell.angle_gamma   90.00
#
_symmetry.space_group_name_H-M   'P 1'
#
loop_
_entity.id
_entity.type
_entity.pdbx_description
1 polymer ?
#
loop_
_entity_poly.entity_id
_entity_poly.type
_entity_poly.pdbx_seq_one_letter_code
_entity_poly.pdbx_strand_id
1 'polypeptide(L)' 'MAGAQPGVHALQLQPVRVSASLKKGTTFAKWDDDSTNVTTVFLRTDPNGFFLYWTDQNK' A
#
# COMPACT_ATOMS: atom_id res chain seq x y z
N MET A 1 -15.71 46.14 -3.74
CA MET A 1 -16.13 44.79 -4.21
C MET A 1 -15.05 43.81 -3.78
N ALA A 2 -15.33 42.93 -2.82
CA ALA A 2 -14.36 41.93 -2.37
C ALA A 2 -14.33 40.78 -3.38
N GLY A 3 -13.25 40.69 -4.16
CA GLY A 3 -13.01 39.57 -5.06
C GLY A 3 -12.59 38.34 -4.25
N ALA A 4 -13.55 37.53 -3.82
CA ALA A 4 -13.25 36.18 -3.36
C ALA A 4 -12.73 35.39 -4.57
N GLN A 5 -11.45 35.03 -4.57
CA GLN A 5 -10.89 34.15 -5.62
C GLN A 5 -11.56 32.77 -5.52
N PRO A 6 -12.34 32.35 -6.53
CA PRO A 6 -12.93 31.03 -6.52
C PRO A 6 -11.82 30.00 -6.81
N GLY A 7 -11.54 29.07 -5.89
CA GLY A 7 -10.89 27.81 -6.27
C GLY A 7 -9.63 27.34 -5.52
N VAL A 8 -9.31 27.85 -4.32
CA VAL A 8 -8.06 27.44 -3.61
C VAL A 8 -8.08 26.02 -3.02
N HIS A 9 -9.18 25.27 -3.16
CA HIS A 9 -9.26 23.89 -2.67
C HIS A 9 -9.74 22.88 -3.73
N ALA A 10 -9.32 23.04 -4.98
CA ALA A 10 -9.38 21.91 -5.90
C ALA A 10 -8.37 20.85 -5.42
N LEU A 11 -8.85 19.83 -4.68
CA LEU A 11 -8.12 18.60 -4.41
C LEU A 11 -7.71 17.99 -5.75
N GLN A 12 -6.48 18.29 -6.18
CA GLN A 12 -5.94 17.76 -7.43
C GLN A 12 -5.74 16.26 -7.25
N LEU A 13 -6.31 15.49 -8.18
CA LEU A 13 -6.06 14.05 -8.24
C LEU A 13 -4.57 13.83 -8.46
N GLN A 14 -3.97 13.00 -7.62
CA GLN A 14 -2.57 12.61 -7.77
C GLN A 14 -2.50 11.14 -8.20
N PRO A 15 -1.55 10.80 -9.10
CA PRO A 15 -1.24 9.41 -9.38
C PRO A 15 -0.80 8.68 -8.10
N VAL A 16 -1.08 7.37 -8.03
CA VAL A 16 -0.61 6.52 -6.93
C VAL A 16 0.92 6.56 -6.89
N ARG A 17 1.47 6.77 -5.69
CA ARG A 17 2.92 6.74 -5.45
C ARG A 17 3.23 5.68 -4.40
N VAL A 18 3.85 4.60 -4.84
CA VAL A 18 4.29 3.54 -3.93
C VAL A 18 5.58 3.97 -3.23
N SER A 19 5.63 3.85 -1.90
CA SER A 19 6.80 4.17 -1.11
C SER A 19 7.96 3.19 -1.37
N ALA A 20 9.19 3.62 -1.12
CA ALA A 20 10.36 2.75 -1.29
C ALA A 20 10.28 1.51 -0.39
N SER A 21 9.78 1.65 0.84
CA SER A 21 9.60 0.54 1.78
C SER A 21 8.61 -0.50 1.27
N LEU A 22 7.49 -0.07 0.69
CA LEU A 22 6.47 -1.01 0.17
C LEU A 22 6.94 -1.74 -1.10
N LYS A 23 7.77 -1.08 -1.93
CA LYS A 23 8.47 -1.70 -3.07
C LYS A 23 9.54 -2.70 -2.62
N LYS A 24 10.35 -2.32 -1.63
CA LYS A 24 11.41 -3.17 -1.07
C LYS A 24 10.83 -4.42 -0.42
N GLY A 25 9.69 -4.25 0.25
CA GLY A 25 9.01 -5.30 0.98
C GLY A 25 9.53 -5.49 2.40
N THR A 26 8.68 -6.12 3.22
CA THR A 26 8.95 -6.40 4.63
C THR A 26 8.31 -7.74 4.99
N THR A 27 8.88 -8.42 5.99
CA THR A 27 8.34 -9.65 6.55
C THR A 27 7.14 -9.36 7.46
N PHE A 28 6.04 -10.11 7.30
CA PHE A 28 4.84 -10.03 8.12
C PHE A 28 4.37 -11.43 8.55
N ALA A 29 3.56 -11.48 9.60
CA ALA A 29 2.80 -12.68 9.98
C ALA A 29 1.42 -12.64 9.31
N LYS A 30 1.12 -13.64 8.48
CA LYS A 30 -0.20 -13.89 7.92
C LYS A 30 -0.94 -14.89 8.80
N TRP A 31 -2.13 -14.53 9.23
CA TRP A 31 -3.03 -15.35 10.04
C TRP A 31 -4.47 -15.13 9.55
N ASP A 32 -5.38 -16.01 9.97
CA ASP A 32 -6.79 -16.01 9.58
C ASP A 32 -7.63 -16.36 10.81
N ASP A 33 -8.84 -15.80 10.95
CA ASP A 33 -9.69 -16.04 12.13
C ASP A 33 -10.16 -17.50 12.23
N ASP A 34 -10.32 -18.18 11.09
CA ASP A 34 -10.81 -19.56 11.02
C ASP A 34 -9.70 -20.61 11.19
N SER A 35 -8.45 -20.20 11.39
CA SER A 35 -7.27 -21.07 11.44
C SER A 35 -6.28 -20.64 12.52
N THR A 36 -5.79 -21.59 13.30
CA THR A 36 -4.71 -21.34 14.27
C THR A 36 -3.33 -21.18 13.63
N ASN A 37 -3.21 -21.39 12.32
CA ASN A 37 -1.94 -21.29 11.61
C ASN A 37 -1.50 -19.83 11.43
N VAL A 38 -0.24 -19.59 11.77
CA VAL A 38 0.46 -18.33 11.50
C VAL A 38 1.61 -18.63 10.54
N THR A 39 1.65 -17.94 9.40
CA THR A 39 2.70 -18.10 8.39
C THR A 39 3.48 -16.81 8.22
N THR A 40 4.81 -16.91 8.25
CA THR A 40 5.69 -15.78 7.95
C THR A 40 5.78 -15.58 6.44
N VAL A 41 5.41 -14.39 5.97
CA VAL A 41 5.41 -14.05 4.54
C VAL A 41 6.25 -12.81 4.27
N PHE A 42 6.94 -12.79 3.13
CA PHE A 42 7.57 -11.57 2.63
C PHE A 42 6.59 -10.80 1.73
N LEU A 43 6.13 -9.63 2.16
CA LEU A 43 5.10 -8.84 1.50
C LEU A 43 5.70 -7.65 0.74
N ARG A 44 5.28 -7.41 -0.49
CA ARG A 44 5.67 -6.22 -1.28
C ARG A 44 4.62 -5.83 -2.32
N THR A 45 4.78 -4.64 -2.88
CA THR A 45 3.89 -4.07 -3.91
C THR A 45 4.67 -3.72 -5.17
N ASP A 46 4.05 -3.85 -6.34
CA ASP A 46 4.66 -3.41 -7.59
C ASP A 46 4.81 -1.87 -7.67
N PRO A 47 5.69 -1.32 -8.52
CA PRO A 47 5.95 0.11 -8.57
C PRO A 47 4.75 0.99 -8.95
N ASN A 48 3.78 0.43 -9.68
CA ASN A 48 2.58 1.15 -10.12
C ASN A 48 1.44 1.07 -9.09
N GLY A 49 1.57 0.20 -8.07
CA GLY A 49 0.60 0.07 -6.99
C GLY A 49 -0.66 -0.70 -7.38
N PHE A 50 -0.56 -1.63 -8.32
CA PHE A 50 -1.69 -2.45 -8.77
C PHE A 50 -1.88 -3.72 -7.95
N PHE A 51 -0.79 -4.32 -7.48
CA PHE A 51 -0.79 -5.63 -6.85
C PHE A 51 -0.02 -5.62 -5.53
N LEU A 52 -0.67 -6.15 -4.50
CA LEU A 52 -0.04 -6.58 -3.28
C LEU A 52 0.18 -8.09 -3.36
N TYR A 53 1.40 -8.56 -3.13
CA TYR A 53 1.73 -9.98 -3.24
C TYR A 53 2.77 -10.38 -2.21
N TRP A 54 2.80 -11.68 -1.90
CA TRP A 54 3.70 -12.22 -0.90
C TRP A 54 4.19 -13.62 -1.26
N THR A 55 5.33 -14.00 -0.68
CA THR A 55 5.88 -15.35 -0.74
C THR A 55 5.97 -15.90 0.68
N ASP A 56 5.66 -17.18 0.86
CA ASP A 56 5.95 -17.90 2.10
C ASP A 56 7.48 -17.97 2.26
N GLN A 57 8.00 -17.61 3.43
CA GLN A 57 9.44 -17.71 3.68
C GLN A 57 9.91 -19.14 3.95
N ASN A 58 8.99 -20.06 4.20
CA ASN A 58 9.31 -21.46 4.54
C ASN A 58 9.34 -22.39 3.31
N LYS A 59 9.21 -21.84 2.10
CA LYS A 59 9.10 -22.59 0.85
C LYS A 59 10.15 -22.14 -0.16
#